data_AF-A0A5C2HBK9-F1
#
_entry.id   AF-A0A5C2HBK9-F1
#
_cell.length_a   1.000
_cell.length_b   1.000
_cell.length_c   1.000
_cell.angle_alpha   90.00
_cell.angle_beta   90.00
_cell.angle_gamma   90.00
#
_symmetry.space_group_name_H-M   'P 1'
#
loop_
_entity.id
_entity.type
_entity.pdbx_description
1 polymer ?
#
loop_
_entity_poly.entity_id
_entity_poly.type
_entity_poly.pdbx_seq_one_letter_code
_entity_poly.pdbx_strand_id
1 'polypeptide(L)'
;MPTFYNHNFLFTAGFFVRAIVYIVIFAIYTALIAIGLTLSGKYGLPFTTGSLFLDRVIFFSALASPLIFVEWRIRVNRKKLGLSLYKNISDDLLHLELNKTSSDKKDLNYWFELKEKGAISDDEYQVKKKELL
;
A
#
# COMPACT_ATOMS: atom_id res chain seq x y z
N MET A 1 7.68 0.06 15.29
CA MET A 1 6.28 -0.39 15.09
C MET A 1 5.88 -0.20 13.62
N PRO A 2 5.09 -1.09 13.00
CA PRO A 2 4.49 -0.77 11.70
C PRO A 2 3.38 0.25 11.95
N THR A 3 3.59 1.48 11.46
CA THR A 3 2.51 2.46 11.34
C THR A 3 1.53 1.91 10.30
N PHE A 4 0.25 1.77 10.68
CA PHE A 4 -0.79 1.37 9.73
C PHE A 4 -1.06 2.47 8.68
N TYR A 5 -0.54 3.66 8.93
CA TYR A 5 -0.42 4.76 7.97
C TYR A 5 0.62 4.46 6.90
N ASN A 6 0.19 3.77 5.85
CA ASN A 6 0.83 3.94 4.56
C ASN A 6 0.26 5.25 3.98
N HIS A 7 0.97 6.37 4.14
CA HIS A 7 0.62 7.72 3.61
C HIS A 7 0.41 7.77 2.09
N ASN A 8 0.54 6.64 1.41
CA ASN A 8 0.35 6.55 -0.01
C ASN A 8 -1.13 6.80 -0.34
N PHE A 9 -1.43 7.92 -0.98
CA PHE A 9 -2.76 8.30 -1.45
C PHE A 9 -3.47 7.17 -2.20
N LEU A 10 -2.72 6.39 -2.98
CA LEU A 10 -3.24 5.21 -3.68
C LEU A 10 -3.75 4.15 -2.72
N PHE A 11 -3.16 3.97 -1.54
CA PHE A 11 -3.63 3.00 -0.57
C PHE A 11 -4.94 3.42 0.09
N THR A 12 -5.22 4.72 0.27
CA THR A 12 -6.44 5.22 0.93
C THR A 12 -7.60 5.44 -0.05
N ALA A 13 -7.31 5.90 -1.27
CA ALA A 13 -8.31 6.25 -2.28
C ALA A 13 -9.26 5.09 -2.64
N GLY A 14 -10.49 5.41 -3.04
CA GLY A 14 -11.46 4.43 -3.54
C GLY A 14 -11.02 3.76 -4.85
N PHE A 15 -11.61 2.60 -5.17
CA PHE A 15 -11.21 1.82 -6.35
C PHE A 15 -11.29 2.62 -7.66
N PHE A 16 -12.37 3.39 -7.85
CA PHE A 16 -12.55 4.20 -9.06
C PHE A 16 -11.47 5.27 -9.22
N VAL A 17 -11.09 5.94 -8.14
CA VAL A 17 -10.02 6.95 -8.15
C VAL A 17 -8.70 6.30 -8.53
N ARG A 18 -8.37 5.14 -7.93
CA ARG A 18 -7.15 4.39 -8.28
C ARG A 18 -7.15 3.96 -9.75
N ALA A 19 -8.28 3.45 -10.26
CA ALA A 19 -8.42 3.05 -11.65
C ALA A 19 -8.16 4.21 -12.62
N ILE A 20 -8.72 5.39 -12.34
CA ILE A 20 -8.45 6.61 -13.14
C ILE A 20 -6.96 6.95 -13.11
N VAL A 21 -6.33 6.95 -11.93
CA VAL A 21 -4.90 7.23 -11.80
C VAL A 21 -4.07 6.22 -12.59
N TYR A 22 -4.40 4.93 -12.56
CA TYR A 22 -3.71 3.90 -13.35
C TYR A 22 -3.85 4.14 -14.86
N ILE A 23 -5.05 4.49 -15.34
CA ILE A 23 -5.29 4.80 -16.75
C ILE A 23 -4.45 6.01 -17.18
N VAL A 24 -4.44 7.08 -16.39
CA VAL A 24 -3.66 8.29 -16.69
C VAL A 24 -2.16 7.98 -16.72
N ILE A 25 -1.64 7.26 -15.73
CA ILE A 25 -0.24 6.85 -15.68
C ILE A 25 0.12 5.99 -16.89
N PHE A 26 -0.72 5.02 -17.24
CA PHE A 26 -0.52 4.17 -18.41
C PHE A 26 -0.51 4.97 -19.71
N ALA A 27 -1.43 5.93 -19.87
CA ALA A 27 -1.48 6.81 -21.03
C ALA A 27 -0.21 7.68 -21.15
N ILE A 28 0.29 8.21 -20.03
CA ILE A 28 1.54 9.00 -20.02
C ILE A 28 2.73 8.13 -20.43
N TYR A 29 2.90 6.94 -19.84
CA TYR A 29 4.02 6.07 -20.18
C TYR A 29 3.98 5.60 -21.65
N THR A 30 2.80 5.24 -22.14
CA THR A 30 2.64 4.85 -23.55
C THR A 30 2.95 6.01 -24.50
N ALA A 31 2.53 7.24 -24.19
CA ALA A 31 2.86 8.43 -24.97
C ALA A 31 4.36 8.73 -24.96
N LEU A 32 5.02 8.67 -23.79
CA LEU A 32 6.46 8.90 -23.67
C LEU A 32 7.26 7.89 -24.49
N ILE A 33 6.88 6.62 -24.47
CA ILE A 33 7.57 5.59 -25.26
C ILE A 33 7.30 5.78 -26.75
N ALA A 34 6.06 6.10 -27.16
CA ALA A 34 5.75 6.41 -28.55
C ALA A 34 6.60 7.57 -29.08
N ILE A 35 6.73 8.66 -28.30
CA ILE A 35 7.59 9.81 -28.64
C ILE A 35 9.05 9.35 -28.76
N GLY A 36 9.57 8.62 -27.78
CA GLY A 36 10.95 8.10 -27.80
C GLY A 36 11.24 7.23 -29.03
N LEU A 37 10.31 6.35 -29.40
CA LEU A 37 10.41 5.52 -30.60
C LEU A 37 10.44 6.38 -31.87
N THR A 38 9.56 7.39 -31.98
CA THR A 38 9.52 8.29 -33.15
C THR A 38 10.78 9.14 -33.31
N LEU A 39 11.36 9.61 -32.21
CA LEU A 39 12.57 10.45 -32.22
C LEU A 39 13.84 9.64 -32.49
N SER A 40 13.89 8.39 -32.03
CA SER A 40 15.11 7.58 -32.13
C SER A 40 15.35 7.02 -33.54
N GLY A 41 14.32 6.94 -34.39
CA GLY A 41 14.38 6.62 -35.83
C GLY A 41 14.98 5.26 -36.22
N LYS A 42 15.63 4.57 -35.28
CA LYS A 42 16.45 3.37 -35.50
C LYS A 42 16.09 2.20 -34.59
N TYR A 43 15.30 2.42 -33.54
CA TYR A 43 14.94 1.37 -32.60
C TYR A 43 13.47 0.99 -32.79
N GLY A 44 13.22 -0.23 -33.26
CA GLY A 44 11.91 -0.88 -33.18
C GLY A 44 11.60 -1.28 -31.74
N LEU A 45 10.48 -1.98 -31.53
CA LEU A 45 10.17 -2.55 -30.22
C LEU A 45 11.33 -3.47 -29.77
N PRO A 46 11.71 -3.46 -28.48
CA PRO A 46 12.85 -4.22 -27.95
C PRO A 46 12.67 -5.75 -27.99
N PHE A 47 11.50 -6.22 -28.40
CA PHE A 47 11.16 -7.64 -28.54
C PHE A 47 10.30 -7.79 -29.80
N THR A 48 10.64 -8.75 -30.67
CA THR A 48 9.87 -9.04 -31.88
C THR A 48 9.62 -10.54 -31.98
N THR A 49 8.36 -10.94 -31.95
CA THR A 49 7.88 -12.32 -32.19
C THR A 49 7.58 -12.57 -33.67
N GLY A 50 7.73 -11.55 -34.53
CA GLY A 50 7.39 -11.57 -35.95
C GLY A 50 5.91 -11.26 -36.22
N SER A 51 5.07 -11.22 -35.18
CA SER A 51 3.66 -10.83 -35.24
C SER A 51 3.47 -9.45 -34.62
N LEU A 52 3.09 -8.47 -35.45
CA LEU A 52 2.78 -7.11 -34.98
C LEU A 52 1.68 -7.09 -33.91
N PHE A 53 0.73 -8.01 -33.95
CA PHE A 53 -0.32 -8.12 -32.94
C PHE A 53 0.23 -8.61 -31.61
N LEU A 54 1.00 -9.70 -31.61
CA LEU A 54 1.57 -10.27 -30.38
C LEU A 54 2.57 -9.31 -29.74
N ASP A 55 3.40 -8.64 -30.55
CA ASP A 55 4.39 -7.69 -30.05
C ASP A 55 3.73 -6.51 -29.32
N ARG A 56 2.60 -6.02 -29.83
CA ARG A 56 1.80 -4.98 -29.16
C ARG A 56 1.19 -5.49 -27.85
N VAL A 57 0.62 -6.69 -27.84
CA VAL A 57 0.01 -7.28 -26.63
C VAL A 57 1.08 -7.48 -25.54
N ILE A 58 2.24 -8.02 -25.89
CA ILE A 58 3.37 -8.23 -24.96
C ILE A 58 3.85 -6.87 -24.43
N PHE A 59 4.01 -5.89 -25.30
CA PHE A 59 4.44 -4.55 -24.90
C PHE A 59 3.46 -3.87 -23.93
N PHE A 60 2.17 -3.84 -24.25
CA PHE A 60 1.16 -3.21 -23.38
C PHE A 60 0.96 -3.98 -22.07
N SER A 61 1.04 -5.31 -22.08
CA SER A 61 0.96 -6.12 -20.86
C SER A 61 2.17 -5.91 -19.96
N ALA A 62 3.38 -5.79 -20.53
CA ALA A 62 4.58 -5.43 -19.77
C ALA A 62 4.46 -4.05 -19.13
N LEU A 63 3.91 -3.07 -19.86
CA LEU A 63 3.64 -1.72 -19.34
C LEU A 63 2.57 -1.69 -18.25
N ALA A 64 1.52 -2.49 -18.37
CA ALA A 64 0.45 -2.56 -17.38
C ALA A 64 0.85 -3.34 -16.12
N SER A 65 1.83 -4.25 -16.22
CA SER A 65 2.23 -5.16 -15.14
C SER A 65 2.54 -4.47 -13.80
N PRO A 66 3.36 -3.39 -13.75
CA PRO A 66 3.61 -2.66 -12.50
C PRO A 66 2.33 -2.11 -11.85
N LEU A 67 1.37 -1.62 -12.64
CA LEU A 67 0.11 -1.07 -12.14
C LEU A 67 -0.79 -2.17 -11.55
N ILE A 68 -0.87 -3.31 -12.23
CA ILE A 68 -1.60 -4.49 -11.75
C ILE A 68 -0.99 -5.01 -10.44
N PHE A 69 0.35 -5.04 -10.36
CA PHE A 69 1.06 -5.48 -9.16
C PHE A 69 0.80 -4.56 -7.95
N VAL A 70 0.79 -3.23 -8.16
CA VAL A 70 0.43 -2.26 -7.11
C VAL A 70 -1.00 -2.50 -6.62
N GLU A 71 -1.97 -2.66 -7.51
CA GLU A 71 -3.37 -2.92 -7.13
C GLU A 71 -3.52 -4.25 -6.38
N TRP A 72 -2.83 -5.30 -6.82
CA TRP A 72 -2.80 -6.58 -6.10
C TRP A 72 -2.27 -6.42 -4.67
N ARG A 73 -1.16 -5.71 -4.49
CA ARG A 73 -0.57 -5.44 -3.17
C ARG A 73 -1.55 -4.67 -2.28
N ILE A 74 -2.22 -3.65 -2.80
CA ILE A 74 -3.23 -2.87 -2.06
C ILE A 74 -4.38 -3.78 -1.60
N ARG A 75 -4.89 -4.63 -2.50
CA ARG A 75 -5.99 -5.56 -2.16
C ARG A 75 -5.60 -6.55 -1.08
N VAL A 76 -4.42 -7.15 -1.16
CA VAL A 76 -3.91 -8.07 -0.13
C VAL A 76 -3.79 -7.35 1.22
N ASN A 77 -3.23 -6.15 1.23
CA ASN A 77 -3.06 -5.38 2.47
C ASN A 77 -4.40 -4.94 3.08
N ARG A 78 -5.35 -4.47 2.27
CA ARG A 78 -6.69 -4.10 2.76
C ARG A 78 -7.45 -5.29 3.32
N LYS A 79 -7.37 -6.46 2.66
CA LYS A 79 -7.98 -7.71 3.17
C LYS A 79 -7.41 -8.12 4.53
N LYS A 80 -6.09 -8.00 4.74
CA LYS A 80 -5.45 -8.31 6.03
C LYS A 80 -5.96 -7.41 7.17
N LEU A 81 -6.38 -6.19 6.84
CA LEU A 81 -6.88 -5.22 7.81
C LEU A 81 -8.41 -5.21 7.94
N GLY A 82 -9.12 -6.08 7.21
CA GLY A 82 -10.59 -6.07 7.18
C GLY A 82 -11.19 -4.81 6.52
N LEU A 83 -10.40 -4.07 5.74
CA LEU A 83 -10.77 -2.79 5.16
C LEU A 83 -11.50 -2.95 3.82
N SER A 84 -12.37 -1.99 3.51
CA SER A 84 -13.12 -2.00 2.27
C SER A 84 -12.22 -1.80 1.03
N LEU A 85 -12.48 -2.54 -0.06
CA LEU A 85 -11.69 -2.45 -1.30
C LEU A 85 -12.10 -1.28 -2.21
N TYR A 86 -13.37 -0.91 -2.13
CA TYR A 86 -14.01 -0.02 -3.10
C TYR A 86 -14.16 1.42 -2.61
N LYS A 87 -14.30 1.63 -1.30
CA LYS A 87 -14.47 2.95 -0.71
C LYS A 87 -13.13 3.56 -0.32
N ASN A 88 -13.16 4.85 -0.03
CA ASN A 88 -12.09 5.53 0.67
C ASN A 88 -12.03 4.98 2.11
N ILE A 89 -10.83 4.63 2.57
CA ILE A 89 -10.58 4.02 3.87
C ILE A 89 -9.82 4.96 4.82
N SER A 90 -9.76 6.26 4.52
CA SER A 90 -9.09 7.24 5.38
C SER A 90 -9.58 7.16 6.82
N ASP A 91 -10.90 7.16 6.99
CA ASP A 91 -11.54 7.24 8.30
C ASP A 91 -11.44 5.89 9.00
N ASP A 92 -11.63 4.79 8.27
CA ASP A 92 -11.45 3.42 8.79
C ASP A 92 -10.02 3.20 9.32
N LEU A 93 -9.01 3.70 8.61
CA LEU A 93 -7.61 3.63 9.03
C LEU A 93 -7.36 4.46 10.30
N LEU A 94 -7.95 5.65 10.38
CA LEU A 94 -7.86 6.51 11.56
C LEU A 94 -8.51 5.81 12.77
N HIS A 95 -9.67 5.18 12.60
CA HIS A 95 -10.32 4.41 13.67
C HIS A 95 -9.49 3.20 14.11
N LEU A 96 -8.85 2.47 13.19
CA LEU A 96 -7.95 1.37 13.53
C LEU A 96 -6.75 1.84 14.37
N GLU A 97 -6.18 2.99 14.03
CA GLU A 97 -5.04 3.55 14.75
C GLU A 97 -5.45 4.04 16.15
N LEU A 98 -6.57 4.77 16.25
CA LEU A 98 -7.11 5.19 17.55
C LEU A 98 -7.43 3.99 18.45
N ASN A 99 -8.06 2.95 17.90
CA ASN A 99 -8.36 1.73 18.66
C ASN A 99 -7.09 1.04 19.13
N LYS A 100 -6.07 0.94 18.29
CA LYS A 100 -4.78 0.39 18.69
C LYS A 100 -4.14 1.20 19.82
N THR A 101 -4.07 2.52 19.67
CA THR A 101 -3.53 3.39 20.73
C THR A 101 -4.34 3.29 22.03
N SER A 102 -5.66 3.13 21.95
CA SER A 102 -6.49 2.91 23.15
C SER A 102 -6.24 1.55 23.80
N SER A 103 -5.99 0.50 23.00
CA SER A 103 -5.64 -0.83 23.49
C SER A 103 -4.28 -0.80 24.18
N ASP A 104 -3.27 -0.22 23.54
CA ASP A 104 -1.91 -0.10 24.09
C ASP A 104 -1.92 0.71 25.40
N LYS A 105 -2.74 1.77 25.50
CA LYS A 105 -2.94 2.52 26.75
C LYS A 105 -3.65 1.70 27.84
N LYS A 106 -4.66 0.90 27.47
CA LYS A 106 -5.37 0.04 28.41
C LYS A 106 -4.44 -1.05 28.97
N ASP A 107 -3.62 -1.65 28.10
CA ASP A 107 -2.63 -2.64 28.50
C ASP A 107 -1.56 -2.00 29.40
N LEU A 108 -1.08 -0.80 29.06
CA LEU A 108 -0.13 -0.08 29.92
C LEU A 108 -0.70 0.24 31.31
N ASN A 109 -1.98 0.63 31.38
CA ASN A 109 -2.68 0.86 32.65
C ASN A 109 -2.82 -0.44 33.47
N TYR A 110 -3.11 -1.57 32.82
CA TYR A 110 -3.15 -2.87 33.49
C TYR A 110 -1.80 -3.23 34.14
N TRP A 111 -0.70 -3.07 33.40
CA TRP A 111 0.64 -3.30 33.95
C TRP A 111 0.99 -2.32 35.07
N PHE A 112 0.51 -1.07 35.00
CA PHE A 112 0.69 -0.09 36.06
C PHE A 112 -0.06 -0.49 37.35
N GLU A 113 -1.31 -0.96 37.26
CA GLU A 113 -2.06 -1.45 38.42
C GLU A 113 -1.40 -2.66 39.08
N LEU A 114 -0.82 -3.58 38.30
CA LEU A 114 -0.09 -4.73 38.85
C LEU A 114 1.14 -4.28 39.64
N LYS A 115 1.83 -3.24 39.18
CA LYS A 115 2.95 -2.64 39.90
C LYS A 115 2.48 -1.99 41.21
N GLU A 116 1.40 -1.20 41.20
CA GLU A 116 0.87 -0.59 42.43
C GLU A 116 0.43 -1.63 43.47
N LYS A 117 -0.12 -2.76 43.01
CA LYS A 117 -0.50 -3.89 43.88
C LYS A 117 0.70 -4.72 44.37
N GLY A 118 1.92 -4.39 43.94
CA GLY A 118 3.15 -5.12 44.29
C GLY A 118 3.26 -6.51 43.65
N ALA A 119 2.46 -6.79 42.62
CA ALA A 119 2.45 -8.08 41.93
C ALA A 119 3.61 -8.23 40.92
N ILE A 120 4.22 -7.12 40.51
CA ILE A 120 5.39 -7.07 39.63
C ILE A 120 6.40 -6.02 40.13
N SER A 121 7.66 -6.16 39.74
CA SER A 121 8.73 -5.20 40.04
C SER A 121 8.72 -3.96 39.12
N ASP A 122 9.40 -2.88 39.53
CA ASP A 122 9.52 -1.68 38.68
C ASP A 122 10.29 -1.98 37.38
N ASP A 123 11.30 -2.85 37.45
CA ASP A 123 12.10 -3.24 36.28
C ASP A 123 11.24 -3.97 35.23
N GLU A 124 10.36 -4.88 35.65
CA GLU A 124 9.43 -5.59 34.78
C GLU A 124 8.42 -4.63 34.12
N TYR A 125 7.92 -3.64 34.87
CA TYR A 125 7.05 -2.61 34.33
C TYR A 125 7.77 -1.75 33.28
N GLN A 126 9.02 -1.35 33.51
CA GLN A 126 9.78 -0.54 32.54
C GLN A 126 10.07 -1.30 31.25
N VAL A 127 10.34 -2.60 31.32
CA VAL A 127 10.49 -3.46 30.13
C VAL A 127 9.19 -3.51 29.34
N LYS A 128 8.04 -3.78 30.00
CA LYS A 128 6.73 -3.83 29.33
C LYS A 128 6.31 -2.48 28.75
N LYS A 129 6.62 -1.39 29.44
CA LYS A 129 6.39 -0.02 28.95
C LYS A 129 7.17 0.27 27.66
N LYS A 130 8.41 -0.22 27.54
CA LYS A 130 9.22 -0.08 26.32
C LYS A 130 8.75 -0.99 25.18
N GLU A 131 8.09 -2.10 25.48
CA GLU A 131 7.50 -2.97 24.45
C GLU A 131 6.20 -2.39 23.86
N LEU A 132 5.44 -1.64 24.66
CA LEU A 132 4.13 -1.09 24.30
C LEU A 132 4.16 0.33 23.70
N LEU A 133 5.30 1.04 23.78
CA LEU A 133 5.52 2.40 23.25
C LEU A 133 6.52 2.39 22.09
#